data_AF-A0AAW4KWD9-F1
#
_entry.id   AF-A0AAW4KWD9-F1
#
_cell.length_a   1.000
_cell.length_b   1.000
_cell.length_c   1.000
_cell.angle_alpha   90.00
_cell.angle_beta   90.00
_cell.angle_gamma   90.00
#
_symmetry.space_group_name_H-M   'P 1'
#
loop_
_entity.id
_entity.type
_entity.pdbx_description
1 polymer ?
#
loop_
_entity_poly.entity_id
_entity_poly.type
_entity_poly.pdbx_seq_one_letter_code
_entity_poly.pdbx_strand_id
1 'polypeptide(L)'
;MHDKGTAMTCLCPKCGASIEMDHTGIPSEGLKTACPVCKARLQIVRESFARMAYGSSSGKSCASCGGQLGTGLNCTVCGVLYPDFFMAADPAVIKRHARELKRQQMLAVFKDVEFSLPSFKGSGAGKPKLAYSAKAVVKGSRAASGMSRSLPALIGVIVLIVAVFGGGYVMYTKNKAEKMYVETYFKALYGIKTGNDLSTKVISRIATEWKSAQDSGRSFAPFPSAEDLTKLNKVKSEVEKIIAKQLADPPDKFAASREGLVKLNGQYGRLHALASTPPNSLPELNDAFGKASASFAESAKSLKSTLPEVMTAELENAKKKYKNLREF
;
A
#
# COMPACT_ATOMS: atom_id res chain seq x y z
N MET A 1 -22.96 45.93 18.64
CA MET A 1 -22.26 44.93 17.81
C MET A 1 -21.41 44.12 18.76
N HIS A 2 -21.88 42.93 19.14
CA HIS A 2 -21.18 42.07 20.10
C HIS A 2 -20.03 41.37 19.40
N ASP A 3 -18.82 41.46 19.98
CA ASP A 3 -17.69 40.59 19.66
C ASP A 3 -18.15 39.13 19.77
N LYS A 4 -18.45 38.51 18.62
CA LYS A 4 -18.71 37.08 18.54
C LYS A 4 -17.38 36.40 18.80
N GLY A 5 -17.21 35.92 20.03
CA GLY A 5 -16.00 35.21 20.47
C GLY A 5 -15.58 34.15 19.45
N THR A 6 -14.30 34.17 19.07
CA THR A 6 -13.66 33.23 18.14
C THR A 6 -13.38 31.87 18.79
N ALA A 7 -13.87 31.65 20.01
CA ALA A 7 -13.69 30.40 20.74
C ALA A 7 -14.57 29.30 20.16
N MET A 8 -13.97 28.14 19.90
CA MET A 8 -14.65 26.90 19.58
C MET A 8 -14.41 25.86 20.68
N THR A 9 -15.36 24.94 20.84
CA THR A 9 -15.27 23.86 21.83
C THR A 9 -15.16 22.52 21.14
N CYS A 10 -14.12 21.74 21.42
CA CYS A 10 -14.00 20.35 20.98
C CYS A 10 -14.09 19.40 22.18
N LEU A 11 -14.61 18.19 21.99
CA LEU A 11 -14.65 17.18 23.05
C LEU A 11 -13.45 16.22 22.94
N CYS A 12 -12.80 15.94 24.06
CA CYS A 12 -11.72 14.97 24.11
C CYS A 12 -12.26 13.55 23.85
N PRO A 13 -11.75 12.80 22.86
CA PRO A 13 -12.25 11.45 22.55
C PRO A 13 -11.92 10.41 23.64
N LYS A 14 -11.04 10.72 24.60
CA LYS A 14 -10.65 9.78 25.68
C LYS A 14 -11.43 9.97 26.97
N CYS A 15 -11.73 11.21 27.34
CA CYS A 15 -12.37 11.51 28.63
C CYS A 15 -13.63 12.39 28.52
N GLY A 16 -14.01 12.83 27.32
CA GLY A 16 -15.19 13.68 27.11
C GLY A 16 -15.06 15.13 27.57
N ALA A 17 -13.91 15.55 28.10
CA ALA A 17 -13.71 16.93 28.54
C ALA A 17 -13.77 17.93 27.36
N SER A 18 -14.38 19.09 27.60
CA SER A 18 -14.37 20.23 26.66
C SER A 18 -12.98 20.86 26.57
N ILE A 19 -12.60 21.24 25.36
CA ILE A 19 -11.35 21.90 25.04
C ILE A 19 -11.72 23.17 24.28
N GLU A 20 -11.49 24.32 24.89
CA GLU A 20 -11.70 25.63 24.29
C GLU A 20 -10.43 26.07 23.56
N MET A 21 -10.61 26.59 22.34
CA MET A 21 -9.51 27.09 21.52
C MET A 21 -10.01 28.07 20.45
N ASP A 22 -9.13 28.91 19.95
CA ASP A 22 -9.44 29.81 18.83
C ASP A 22 -9.41 29.05 17.50
N HIS A 23 -10.47 29.16 16.71
CA HIS A 23 -10.59 28.50 15.42
C HIS A 23 -9.81 29.21 14.29
N THR A 24 -9.47 30.50 14.45
CA THR A 24 -8.86 31.33 13.40
C THR A 24 -7.40 30.96 13.09
N GLY A 25 -6.70 30.30 14.02
CA GLY A 25 -5.29 29.95 13.90
C GLY A 25 -4.99 28.50 13.51
N ILE A 26 -6.00 27.70 13.12
CA ILE A 26 -5.80 26.26 12.88
C ILE A 26 -5.37 26.01 11.44
N PRO A 27 -4.14 25.51 11.20
CA PRO A 27 -3.68 25.20 9.85
C PRO A 27 -4.48 24.03 9.25
N SER A 28 -4.47 23.93 7.92
CA SER A 28 -5.12 22.82 7.20
C SER A 28 -4.58 21.43 7.60
N GLU A 29 -3.32 21.35 8.04
CA GLU A 29 -2.69 20.12 8.54
C GLU A 29 -3.15 19.71 9.96
N GLY A 30 -3.90 20.59 10.63
CA GLY A 30 -4.39 20.42 11.98
C GLY A 30 -3.42 20.86 13.07
N LEU A 31 -3.95 21.10 14.27
CA LEU A 31 -3.21 21.58 15.43
C LEU A 31 -3.01 20.46 16.45
N LYS A 32 -1.77 20.22 16.88
CA LYS A 32 -1.48 19.27 17.97
C LYS A 32 -1.67 19.96 19.31
N THR A 33 -2.48 19.35 20.18
CA THR A 33 -2.73 19.87 21.53
C THR A 33 -2.80 18.72 22.55
N ALA A 34 -2.81 19.05 23.84
CA ALA A 34 -3.02 18.09 24.91
C ALA A 34 -4.35 18.38 25.60
N CYS A 35 -5.11 17.34 25.95
CA CYS A 35 -6.32 17.50 26.75
C CYS A 35 -5.94 18.10 28.13
N PRO A 36 -6.61 19.16 28.59
CA PRO A 36 -6.28 19.79 29.87
C PRO A 36 -6.53 18.84 31.06
N VAL A 37 -7.54 17.97 30.94
CA VAL A 37 -7.96 17.05 32.01
C VAL A 37 -7.10 15.77 32.03
N CYS A 38 -7.08 15.00 30.94
CA CYS A 38 -6.42 13.69 30.92
C CYS A 38 -4.99 13.70 30.35
N LYS A 39 -4.47 14.88 29.94
CA LYS A 39 -3.14 15.07 29.33
C LYS A 39 -2.89 14.23 28.06
N ALA A 40 -3.93 13.63 27.48
CA ALA A 40 -3.81 12.88 26.24
C ALA A 40 -3.40 13.80 25.08
N ARG A 41 -2.47 13.33 24.24
CA ARG A 41 -2.09 14.02 23.01
C ARG A 41 -3.20 13.86 21.97
N LEU A 42 -3.68 14.98 21.45
CA LEU A 42 -4.77 15.09 20.48
C LEU A 42 -4.30 15.88 19.27
N GLN A 43 -4.98 15.67 18.15
CA GLN A 43 -4.84 16.50 16.96
C GLN A 43 -6.22 17.03 16.57
N ILE A 44 -6.32 18.34 16.47
CA ILE A 44 -7.51 19.05 16.00
C ILE A 44 -7.43 19.11 14.50
N VAL A 45 -8.36 18.46 13.81
CA VAL A 45 -8.38 18.35 12.36
C VAL A 45 -9.63 19.03 11.81
N ARG A 46 -9.47 19.68 10.66
CA ARG A 46 -10.59 20.16 9.85
C ARG A 46 -11.03 19.04 8.92
N GLU A 47 -12.31 18.68 8.97
CA GLU A 47 -12.93 17.72 8.06
C GLU A 47 -14.08 18.35 7.29
N SER A 48 -14.37 17.81 6.11
CA SER A 48 -15.50 18.25 5.30
C SER A 48 -16.82 17.66 5.80
N PHE A 49 -17.92 18.39 5.57
CA PHE A 49 -19.26 17.94 5.95
C PHE A 49 -19.62 16.55 5.42
N ALA A 50 -19.10 16.16 4.25
CA ALA A 50 -19.31 14.83 3.67
C ALA A 50 -18.97 13.66 4.62
N ARG A 51 -18.07 13.89 5.60
CA ARG A 51 -17.71 12.89 6.61
C ARG A 51 -18.68 12.81 7.79
N MET A 52 -19.62 13.75 7.91
CA MET A 52 -20.60 13.76 8.99
C MET A 52 -21.48 12.50 8.98
N ALA A 53 -21.71 11.90 7.80
CA ALA A 53 -22.48 10.65 7.64
C ALA A 53 -21.86 9.43 8.33
N TYR A 54 -20.55 9.45 8.62
CA TYR A 54 -19.82 8.28 9.12
C TYR A 54 -19.46 8.34 10.61
N GLY A 55 -19.98 9.32 11.37
CA GLY A 55 -19.68 9.42 12.81
C GLY A 55 -20.62 10.30 13.60
N SER A 56 -20.54 10.19 14.93
CA SER A 56 -21.35 10.99 15.86
C SER A 56 -21.26 12.50 15.58
N SER A 57 -22.38 13.22 15.68
CA SER A 57 -22.40 14.69 15.61
C SER A 57 -21.79 15.35 16.84
N SER A 58 -21.65 14.61 17.95
CA SER A 58 -21.13 15.16 19.21
C SER A 58 -19.66 15.58 19.12
N GLY A 59 -19.36 16.76 19.68
CA GLY A 59 -18.00 17.29 19.81
C GLY A 59 -17.39 17.86 18.54
N LYS A 60 -18.21 18.16 17.53
CA LYS A 60 -17.82 18.85 16.29
C LYS A 60 -18.18 20.33 16.37
N SER A 61 -17.27 21.18 15.92
CA SER A 61 -17.48 22.64 15.89
C SER A 61 -17.37 23.16 14.47
N CYS A 62 -18.23 24.10 14.09
CA CYS A 62 -18.28 24.69 12.77
C CYS A 62 -16.95 25.38 12.44
N ALA A 63 -16.38 25.09 11.26
CA ALA A 63 -15.13 25.69 10.85
C ALA A 63 -15.23 27.20 10.57
N SER A 64 -16.44 27.69 10.27
CA SER A 64 -16.69 29.09 9.94
C SER A 64 -16.97 29.99 11.13
N CYS A 65 -17.49 29.44 12.24
CA CYS A 65 -17.90 30.25 13.39
C CYS A 65 -17.57 29.65 14.76
N GLY A 66 -16.97 28.46 14.82
CA GLY A 66 -16.66 27.77 16.07
C GLY A 66 -17.87 27.19 16.83
N GLY A 67 -19.10 27.50 16.40
CA GLY A 67 -20.32 27.01 17.05
C GLY A 67 -20.47 25.49 16.96
N GLN A 68 -20.97 24.85 18.02
CA GLN A 68 -21.20 23.41 18.04
C GLN A 68 -22.20 22.99 16.97
N LEU A 69 -21.89 21.92 16.25
CA LEU A 69 -22.75 21.38 15.21
C LEU A 69 -23.72 20.35 15.81
N GLY A 70 -25.00 20.51 15.49
CA GLY A 70 -26.05 19.55 15.81
C GLY A 70 -26.15 18.43 14.78
N THR A 71 -27.31 17.79 14.73
CA THR A 71 -27.68 16.78 13.72
C THR A 71 -28.20 17.38 12.40
N GLY A 72 -28.37 18.70 12.34
CA GLY A 72 -28.87 19.41 11.18
C GLY A 72 -27.84 19.54 10.04
N LEU A 73 -28.35 19.88 8.84
CA LEU A 73 -27.51 20.13 7.66
C LEU A 73 -26.88 21.54 7.66
N ASN A 74 -27.35 22.42 8.53
CA ASN A 74 -26.87 23.78 8.70
C ASN A 74 -26.25 24.00 10.08
N CYS A 75 -25.32 24.94 10.17
CA CYS A 75 -24.87 25.44 11.45
C CYS A 75 -25.98 26.29 12.09
N THR A 76 -26.34 25.98 13.34
CA THR A 76 -27.36 26.72 14.10
C THR A 76 -26.93 28.14 14.46
N VAL A 77 -25.62 28.42 14.45
CA VAL A 77 -25.04 29.72 14.85
C VAL A 77 -24.85 30.66 13.68
N CYS A 78 -24.27 30.18 12.57
CA CYS A 78 -23.97 31.02 11.40
C CYS A 78 -24.88 30.77 10.19
N GLY A 79 -25.74 29.75 10.21
CA GLY A 79 -26.67 29.42 9.13
C GLY A 79 -26.02 28.78 7.90
N VAL A 80 -24.70 28.59 7.87
CA VAL A 80 -23.99 27.96 6.74
C VAL A 80 -24.51 26.54 6.52
N LEU A 81 -24.88 26.24 5.28
CA LEU A 81 -25.25 24.90 4.82
C LEU A 81 -24.00 24.05 4.59
N TYR A 82 -24.05 22.81 5.03
CA TYR A 82 -22.96 21.83 4.90
C TYR A 82 -21.60 22.35 5.41
N PRO A 83 -21.51 22.88 6.64
CA PRO A 83 -20.28 23.47 7.14
C PRO A 83 -19.19 22.40 7.32
N ASP A 84 -17.98 22.71 6.88
CA ASP A 84 -16.79 22.03 7.37
C ASP A 84 -16.72 22.13 8.90
N PHE A 85 -16.04 21.19 9.54
CA PHE A 85 -15.99 21.13 11.00
C PHE A 85 -14.62 20.79 11.54
N PHE A 86 -14.35 21.27 12.74
CA PHE A 86 -13.21 20.88 13.55
C PHE A 86 -13.62 19.77 14.53
N MET A 87 -12.74 18.79 14.69
CA MET A 87 -12.89 17.76 15.71
C MET A 87 -11.54 17.38 16.33
N ALA A 88 -11.58 16.98 17.60
CA ALA A 88 -10.41 16.41 18.27
C ALA A 88 -10.33 14.90 18.03
N ALA A 89 -9.26 14.44 17.41
CA ALA A 89 -9.01 13.03 17.15
C ALA A 89 -7.69 12.56 17.77
N ASP A 90 -7.63 11.27 18.09
CA ASP A 90 -6.37 10.63 18.49
C ASP A 90 -5.46 10.52 17.24
N PRO A 91 -4.19 10.97 17.32
CA PRO A 91 -3.24 10.88 16.20
C PRO A 91 -3.10 9.46 15.63
N ALA A 92 -3.25 8.42 16.46
CA ALA A 92 -3.19 7.03 16.01
C ALA A 92 -4.38 6.68 15.11
N VAL A 93 -5.57 7.21 15.42
CA VAL A 93 -6.80 7.01 14.64
C VAL A 93 -6.67 7.73 13.30
N ILE A 94 -6.20 8.99 13.29
CA ILE A 94 -5.94 9.74 12.05
C ILE A 94 -4.96 8.99 11.15
N LYS A 95 -3.84 8.51 11.72
CA LYS A 95 -2.82 7.76 10.96
C LYS A 95 -3.37 6.43 10.41
N ARG A 96 -4.25 5.76 11.15
CA ARG A 96 -4.94 4.56 10.67
C ARG A 96 -5.87 4.90 9.51
N HIS A 97 -6.70 5.94 9.63
CA HIS A 97 -7.60 6.38 8.56
C HIS A 97 -6.84 6.84 7.32
N ALA A 98 -5.74 7.58 7.45
CA ALA A 98 -4.92 7.96 6.31
C ALA A 98 -4.34 6.74 5.57
N ARG A 99 -3.95 5.69 6.32
CA ARG A 99 -3.51 4.41 5.74
C ARG A 99 -4.66 3.67 5.05
N GLU A 100 -5.83 3.64 5.67
CA GLU A 100 -7.06 3.04 5.12
C GLU A 100 -7.45 3.73 3.81
N LEU A 101 -7.47 5.07 3.79
CA LEU A 101 -7.79 5.87 2.61
C LEU A 101 -6.76 5.64 1.50
N LYS A 102 -5.46 5.66 1.82
CA LYS A 102 -4.41 5.36 0.84
C LYS A 102 -4.54 3.93 0.29
N ARG A 103 -4.93 2.98 1.13
CA ARG A 103 -5.21 1.60 0.72
C ARG A 103 -6.44 1.55 -0.19
N GLN A 104 -7.53 2.23 0.17
CA GLN A 104 -8.75 2.32 -0.65
C GLN A 104 -8.48 3.01 -1.99
N GLN A 105 -7.70 4.08 -2.03
CA GLN A 105 -7.27 4.74 -3.26
C GLN A 105 -6.44 3.79 -4.13
N MET A 106 -5.48 3.07 -3.54
CA MET A 106 -4.74 2.05 -4.27
C MET A 106 -5.66 0.92 -4.76
N LEU A 107 -6.66 0.49 -3.98
CA LEU A 107 -7.61 -0.53 -4.42
C LEU A 107 -8.57 -0.01 -5.50
N ALA A 108 -9.00 1.25 -5.42
CA ALA A 108 -9.83 1.91 -6.44
C ALA A 108 -9.10 2.01 -7.78
N VAL A 109 -7.79 2.27 -7.74
CA VAL A 109 -6.90 2.19 -8.91
C VAL A 109 -6.96 0.82 -9.61
N PHE A 110 -7.29 -0.25 -8.88
CA PHE A 110 -7.45 -1.61 -9.39
C PHE A 110 -8.92 -2.07 -9.50
N LYS A 111 -9.92 -1.21 -9.24
CA LYS A 111 -11.34 -1.58 -9.23
C LYS A 111 -11.99 -1.48 -10.62
N ASP A 112 -11.50 -0.61 -11.49
CA ASP A 112 -11.98 -0.44 -12.89
C ASP A 112 -11.31 -1.40 -13.89
N VAL A 113 -10.34 -2.17 -13.41
CA VAL A 113 -9.95 -3.42 -14.04
C VAL A 113 -10.81 -4.46 -13.35
N GLU A 114 -11.73 -5.13 -14.04
CA GLU A 114 -12.51 -6.25 -13.49
C GLU A 114 -11.56 -7.35 -12.98
N PHE A 115 -11.06 -7.15 -11.78
CA PHE A 115 -10.19 -8.05 -11.07
C PHE A 115 -10.89 -8.31 -9.77
N SER A 116 -11.51 -9.48 -9.71
CA SER A 116 -11.99 -10.11 -8.49
C SER A 116 -10.77 -10.42 -7.60
N LEU A 117 -10.20 -9.38 -6.99
CA LEU A 117 -9.32 -9.53 -5.85
C LEU A 117 -10.22 -9.99 -4.69
N PRO A 118 -10.00 -11.20 -4.14
CA PRO A 118 -10.72 -11.60 -2.94
C PRO A 118 -10.47 -10.54 -1.87
N SER A 119 -11.57 -10.02 -1.33
CA SER A 119 -11.59 -9.04 -0.25
C SER A 119 -10.56 -9.47 0.79
N PHE A 120 -9.56 -8.63 0.95
CA PHE A 120 -8.45 -8.81 1.88
C PHE A 120 -9.00 -8.53 3.29
N LYS A 121 -9.92 -9.40 3.75
CA LYS A 121 -10.20 -9.61 5.16
C LYS A 121 -8.86 -9.98 5.72
N GLY A 122 -8.24 -9.01 6.39
CA GLY A 122 -6.99 -9.23 7.09
C GLY A 122 -7.19 -10.48 7.91
N SER A 123 -6.46 -11.54 7.57
CA SER A 123 -6.15 -12.57 8.50
C SER A 123 -5.61 -11.82 9.70
N GLY A 124 -6.44 -11.71 10.74
CA GLY A 124 -5.99 -11.39 12.07
C GLY A 124 -5.04 -12.51 12.41
N ALA A 125 -3.78 -12.37 11.99
CA ALA A 125 -2.67 -13.03 12.62
C ALA A 125 -2.76 -12.56 14.07
N GLY A 126 -3.44 -13.38 14.87
CA GLY A 126 -3.51 -13.23 16.30
C GLY A 126 -2.08 -13.01 16.73
N LYS A 127 -1.80 -11.80 17.22
CA LYS A 127 -0.54 -11.55 17.91
C LYS A 127 -0.46 -12.67 18.95
N PRO A 128 0.59 -13.51 18.97
CA PRO A 128 0.78 -14.40 20.09
C PRO A 128 0.80 -13.50 21.33
N LYS A 129 -0.18 -13.67 22.21
CA LYS A 129 -0.13 -13.10 23.56
C LYS A 129 1.08 -13.77 24.20
N LEU A 130 2.24 -13.13 24.10
CA LEU A 130 3.37 -13.40 24.99
C LEU A 130 2.88 -13.02 26.38
N ALA A 131 2.34 -14.01 27.09
CA ALA A 131 2.08 -13.94 28.52
C ALA A 131 3.44 -13.88 29.22
N TYR A 132 4.02 -12.68 29.29
CA TYR A 132 5.15 -12.42 30.17
C TYR A 132 4.59 -12.33 31.59
N SER A 133 4.48 -13.49 32.24
CA SER A 133 4.32 -13.60 33.68
C SER A 133 5.63 -13.14 34.32
N ALA A 134 5.76 -11.83 34.55
CA ALA A 134 6.77 -11.31 35.46
C ALA A 134 6.38 -11.69 36.90
N LYS A 135 6.75 -12.89 37.34
CA LYS A 135 6.84 -13.18 38.78
C LYS A 135 8.07 -12.45 39.30
N ALA A 136 7.84 -11.28 39.88
CA ALA A 136 8.80 -10.61 40.74
C ALA A 136 9.01 -11.49 41.99
N VAL A 137 10.00 -12.38 41.95
CA VAL A 137 10.54 -13.00 43.15
C VAL A 137 11.62 -12.07 43.67
N VAL A 138 11.24 -11.24 44.62
CA VAL A 138 12.15 -10.52 45.51
C VAL A 138 12.91 -11.59 46.31
N LYS A 139 14.14 -11.89 45.90
CA LYS A 139 15.11 -12.56 46.77
C LYS A 139 16.12 -11.50 47.20
N GLY A 140 16.02 -11.09 48.46
CA GLY A 140 17.06 -10.32 49.11
C GLY A 140 18.36 -11.10 49.12
N SER A 141 19.43 -10.46 48.67
CA SER A 141 20.79 -10.86 48.98
C SER A 141 21.48 -9.70 49.69
N ARG A 142 21.90 -9.99 50.92
CA ARG A 142 22.68 -9.14 51.79
C ARG A 142 23.96 -8.68 51.08
N ALA A 143 24.32 -7.42 51.31
CA ALA A 143 25.64 -6.90 51.03
C ALA A 143 26.66 -7.59 51.95
N ALA A 144 27.76 -8.08 51.37
CA ALA A 144 29.06 -8.11 52.02
C ALA A 144 30.18 -8.33 50.98
N SER A 145 31.13 -7.39 51.01
CA SER A 145 32.57 -7.57 50.80
C SER A 145 33.10 -8.20 49.51
N GLY A 146 33.98 -7.46 48.82
CA GLY A 146 35.03 -8.09 48.00
C GLY A 146 35.34 -7.36 46.69
N MET A 147 35.80 -6.12 46.76
CA MET A 147 36.44 -5.47 45.62
C MET A 147 37.82 -6.08 45.41
N SER A 148 38.02 -6.89 44.37
CA SER A 148 39.17 -6.83 43.46
C SER A 148 39.19 -8.02 42.49
N ARG A 149 39.56 -7.73 41.23
CA ARG A 149 39.84 -8.65 40.11
C ARG A 149 38.66 -9.37 39.43
N SER A 150 37.80 -8.63 38.72
CA SER A 150 37.03 -9.23 37.60
C SER A 150 36.58 -8.25 36.50
N LEU A 151 37.20 -7.07 36.39
CA LEU A 151 36.99 -6.14 35.27
C LEU A 151 37.07 -6.80 33.87
N PRO A 152 37.99 -7.75 33.56
CA PRO A 152 37.98 -8.43 32.26
C PRO A 152 36.77 -9.35 32.05
N ALA A 153 36.21 -9.93 33.12
CA ALA A 153 35.04 -10.81 33.02
C ALA A 153 33.75 -10.02 32.71
N LEU A 154 33.59 -8.83 33.28
CA LEU A 154 32.45 -7.94 32.97
C LEU A 154 32.49 -7.45 31.51
N ILE A 155 33.68 -7.07 31.01
CA ILE A 155 33.87 -6.65 29.62
C ILE A 155 33.58 -7.82 28.67
N GLY A 156 34.03 -9.04 29.00
CA GLY A 156 33.73 -10.25 28.22
C GLY A 156 32.23 -10.52 28.09
N VAL A 157 31.45 -10.36 29.16
CA VAL A 157 29.99 -10.54 29.12
C VAL A 157 29.29 -9.48 28.27
N ILE A 158 29.72 -8.22 28.35
CA ILE A 158 29.14 -7.13 27.53
C ILE A 158 29.43 -7.35 26.04
N VAL A 159 30.66 -7.75 25.69
CA VAL A 159 31.03 -8.08 24.29
C VAL A 159 30.21 -9.25 23.77
N LEU A 160 29.96 -10.27 24.60
CA LEU A 160 29.16 -11.43 24.22
C LEU A 160 27.67 -11.07 24.03
N ILE A 161 27.11 -10.20 24.88
CA ILE A 161 25.77 -9.64 24.71
C ILE A 161 25.69 -8.83 23.41
N VAL A 162 26.65 -7.92 23.15
CA VAL A 162 26.65 -7.13 21.91
C VAL A 162 26.80 -8.03 20.67
N ALA A 163 27.60 -9.10 20.74
CA ALA A 163 27.74 -10.06 19.65
C ALA A 163 26.44 -10.85 19.39
N VAL A 164 25.75 -11.31 20.44
CA VAL A 164 24.49 -12.06 20.31
C VAL A 164 23.35 -11.16 19.85
N PHE A 165 23.18 -9.98 20.45
CA PHE A 165 22.13 -9.03 20.07
C PHE A 165 22.42 -8.38 18.71
N GLY A 166 23.69 -8.07 18.41
CA GLY A 166 24.12 -7.54 17.12
C GLY A 166 23.95 -8.55 15.99
N GLY A 167 24.41 -9.80 16.19
CA GLY A 167 24.24 -10.89 15.23
C GLY A 167 22.77 -11.22 14.97
N GLY A 168 21.95 -11.29 16.03
CA GLY A 168 20.51 -11.52 15.94
C GLY A 168 19.76 -10.40 15.20
N TYR A 169 20.11 -9.14 15.45
CA TYR A 169 19.51 -8.00 14.77
C TYR A 169 19.85 -7.95 13.27
N VAL A 170 21.10 -8.25 12.90
CA VAL A 170 21.54 -8.32 11.50
C VAL A 170 20.82 -9.46 10.76
N MET A 171 20.70 -10.64 11.38
CA MET A 171 19.94 -11.75 10.80
C MET A 171 18.45 -11.43 10.63
N TYR A 172 17.84 -10.79 11.63
CA TYR A 172 16.43 -10.40 11.57
C TYR A 172 16.15 -9.38 10.46
N THR A 173 17.01 -8.37 10.32
CA THR A 173 16.87 -7.34 9.27
C THR A 173 17.10 -7.93 7.87
N LYS A 174 18.08 -8.83 7.71
CA LYS A 174 18.29 -9.59 6.46
C LYS A 174 17.06 -10.41 6.07
N ASN A 175 16.54 -11.25 6.97
CA ASN A 175 15.34 -12.05 6.70
C ASN A 175 14.11 -11.20 6.37
N LYS A 176 13.98 -10.03 7.01
CA LYS A 176 12.88 -9.10 6.71
C LYS A 176 13.04 -8.46 5.33
N ALA A 177 14.25 -8.05 4.96
CA ALA A 177 14.53 -7.50 3.63
C ALA A 177 14.24 -8.53 2.54
N GLU A 178 14.64 -9.79 2.76
CA GLU A 178 14.35 -10.88 1.83
C GLU A 178 12.85 -11.14 1.66
N LYS A 179 12.08 -11.18 2.74
CA LYS A 179 10.62 -11.34 2.66
C LYS A 179 9.95 -10.21 1.87
N MET A 180 10.36 -8.96 2.14
CA MET A 180 9.87 -7.79 1.41
C MET A 180 10.24 -7.86 -0.07
N TYR A 181 11.45 -8.32 -0.39
CA TYR A 181 11.91 -8.53 -1.76
C TYR A 181 11.06 -9.57 -2.48
N VAL A 182 10.83 -10.74 -1.87
CA VAL A 182 10.01 -11.81 -2.45
C VAL A 182 8.57 -11.36 -2.69
N GLU A 183 7.95 -10.66 -1.73
CA GLU A 183 6.60 -10.12 -1.91
C GLU A 183 6.53 -9.12 -3.08
N THR A 184 7.51 -8.23 -3.16
CA THR A 184 7.63 -7.24 -4.24
C THR A 184 7.87 -7.89 -5.59
N TYR A 185 8.68 -8.94 -5.62
CA TYR A 185 8.97 -9.74 -6.81
C TYR A 185 7.68 -10.36 -7.38
N PHE A 186 6.87 -11.01 -6.54
CA PHE A 186 5.60 -11.58 -7.00
C PHE A 186 4.57 -10.53 -7.38
N LYS A 187 4.61 -9.34 -6.77
CA LYS A 187 3.80 -8.20 -7.20
C LYS A 187 4.18 -7.73 -8.61
N ALA A 188 5.48 -7.66 -8.92
CA ALA A 188 5.95 -7.34 -10.27
C ALA A 188 5.56 -8.44 -11.27
N LEU A 189 5.77 -9.72 -10.92
CA LEU A 189 5.40 -10.86 -11.77
C LEU A 189 3.90 -10.87 -12.10
N TYR A 190 3.06 -10.62 -11.09
CA TYR A 190 1.62 -10.48 -11.26
C TYR A 190 1.26 -9.31 -12.18
N GLY A 191 1.92 -8.15 -12.03
CA GLY A 191 1.74 -7.00 -12.90
C GLY A 191 2.12 -7.30 -14.35
N ILE A 192 3.24 -7.98 -14.58
CA ILE A 192 3.70 -8.42 -15.90
C ILE A 192 2.68 -9.36 -16.55
N LYS A 193 2.23 -10.41 -15.83
CA LYS A 193 1.24 -11.37 -16.35
C LYS A 193 -0.09 -10.69 -16.65
N THR A 194 -0.56 -9.82 -15.75
CA THR A 194 -1.80 -9.07 -15.96
C THR A 194 -1.70 -8.12 -17.17
N GLY A 195 -0.58 -7.41 -17.31
CA GLY A 195 -0.31 -6.55 -18.46
C GLY A 195 -0.21 -7.33 -19.76
N ASN A 196 0.40 -8.52 -19.73
CA ASN A 196 0.45 -9.45 -20.84
C ASN A 196 -0.94 -9.90 -21.27
N ASP A 197 -1.79 -10.32 -20.33
CA ASP A 197 -3.16 -10.76 -20.62
C ASP A 197 -4.00 -9.64 -21.22
N LEU A 198 -3.86 -8.41 -20.68
CA LEU A 198 -4.52 -7.22 -21.22
C LEU A 198 -4.04 -6.91 -22.64
N SER A 199 -2.72 -6.96 -22.89
CA SER A 199 -2.13 -6.72 -24.21
C SER A 199 -2.62 -7.74 -25.22
N THR A 200 -2.64 -9.02 -24.86
CA THR A 200 -3.19 -10.10 -25.68
C THR A 200 -4.65 -9.88 -26.00
N LYS A 201 -5.48 -9.51 -25.01
CA LYS A 201 -6.91 -9.22 -25.23
C LYS A 201 -7.11 -8.07 -26.22
N VAL A 202 -6.33 -6.99 -26.10
CA VAL A 202 -6.38 -5.84 -27.02
C VAL A 202 -5.95 -6.25 -28.43
N ILE A 203 -4.85 -6.98 -28.57
CA ILE A 203 -4.36 -7.48 -29.87
C ILE A 203 -5.38 -8.40 -30.54
N SER A 204 -5.98 -9.34 -29.80
CA SER A 204 -7.00 -10.25 -30.34
C SER A 204 -8.25 -9.51 -30.81
N ARG A 205 -8.67 -8.46 -30.08
CA ARG A 205 -9.79 -7.61 -30.50
C ARG A 205 -9.46 -6.84 -31.77
N ILE A 206 -8.29 -6.18 -31.83
CA ILE A 206 -7.79 -5.49 -33.03
C ILE A 206 -7.77 -6.45 -34.23
N ALA A 207 -7.21 -7.65 -34.07
CA ALA A 207 -7.14 -8.64 -35.14
C ALA A 207 -8.54 -9.07 -35.66
N THR A 208 -9.51 -9.20 -34.75
CA THR A 208 -10.89 -9.58 -35.08
C THR A 208 -11.63 -8.45 -35.80
N GLU A 209 -11.52 -7.22 -35.29
CA GLU A 209 -12.08 -6.02 -35.94
C GLU A 209 -11.45 -5.80 -37.32
N TRP A 210 -10.14 -6.00 -37.45
CA TRP A 210 -9.43 -5.85 -38.71
C TRP A 210 -9.89 -6.88 -39.74
N LYS A 211 -10.00 -8.15 -39.33
CA LYS A 211 -10.52 -9.20 -40.20
C LYS A 211 -11.95 -8.90 -40.67
N SER A 212 -12.82 -8.48 -39.76
CA SER A 212 -14.20 -8.08 -40.09
C SER A 212 -14.25 -6.89 -41.06
N ALA A 213 -13.34 -5.92 -40.91
CA ALA A 213 -13.23 -4.79 -41.84
C ALA A 213 -12.79 -5.24 -43.24
N GLN A 214 -11.79 -6.12 -43.34
CA GLN A 214 -11.34 -6.70 -44.61
C GLN A 214 -12.46 -7.49 -45.30
N ASP A 215 -13.19 -8.33 -44.56
CA ASP A 215 -14.32 -9.10 -45.08
C ASP A 215 -15.46 -8.19 -45.59
N SER A 216 -15.56 -6.97 -45.04
CA SER A 216 -16.52 -5.93 -45.45
C SER A 216 -16.00 -5.01 -46.57
N GLY A 217 -14.84 -5.30 -47.16
CA GLY A 217 -14.20 -4.48 -48.20
C GLY A 217 -13.61 -3.15 -47.70
N ARG A 218 -13.47 -2.95 -46.39
CA ARG A 218 -12.86 -1.76 -45.80
C ARG A 218 -11.38 -2.02 -45.51
N SER A 219 -10.52 -1.11 -45.95
CA SER A 219 -9.08 -1.15 -45.64
C SER A 219 -8.73 -0.07 -44.61
N PHE A 220 -8.95 -0.36 -43.32
CA PHE A 220 -8.42 0.45 -42.24
C PHE A 220 -7.82 -0.43 -41.15
N ALA A 221 -6.73 0.04 -40.54
CA ALA A 221 -6.14 -0.59 -39.36
C ALA A 221 -6.90 -0.11 -38.12
N PRO A 222 -7.58 -0.98 -37.36
CA PRO A 222 -8.22 -0.58 -36.12
C PRO A 222 -7.17 -0.20 -35.08
N PHE A 223 -7.45 0.88 -34.34
CA PHE A 223 -6.60 1.36 -33.26
C PHE A 223 -7.20 0.99 -31.90
N PRO A 224 -6.37 0.77 -30.87
CA PRO A 224 -6.87 0.58 -29.52
C PRO A 224 -7.63 1.82 -29.05
N SER A 225 -8.68 1.60 -28.24
CA SER A 225 -9.42 2.71 -27.64
C SER A 225 -8.53 3.51 -26.68
N ALA A 226 -8.86 4.79 -26.47
CA ALA A 226 -8.15 5.63 -25.50
C ALA A 226 -8.18 5.05 -24.07
N GLU A 227 -9.26 4.36 -23.72
CA GLU A 227 -9.39 3.66 -22.44
C GLU A 227 -8.39 2.50 -22.32
N ASP A 228 -8.26 1.68 -23.38
CA ASP A 228 -7.30 0.58 -23.39
C ASP A 228 -5.87 1.06 -23.31
N LEU A 229 -5.51 2.11 -24.05
CA LEU A 229 -4.19 2.74 -23.99
C LEU A 229 -3.89 3.25 -22.57
N THR A 230 -4.87 3.89 -21.94
CA THR A 230 -4.71 4.36 -20.55
C THR A 230 -4.48 3.20 -19.59
N LYS A 231 -5.23 2.11 -19.72
CA LYS A 231 -5.06 0.89 -18.89
C LYS A 231 -3.71 0.22 -19.13
N LEU A 232 -3.30 0.03 -20.38
CA LEU A 232 -2.01 -0.56 -20.77
C LEU A 232 -0.83 0.24 -20.20
N ASN A 233 -0.81 1.56 -20.46
CA ASN A 233 0.25 2.44 -19.99
C ASN A 233 0.33 2.51 -18.46
N LYS A 234 -0.82 2.50 -17.78
CA LYS A 234 -0.88 2.48 -16.32
C LYS A 234 -0.25 1.22 -15.75
N VAL A 235 -0.62 0.04 -16.27
CA VAL A 235 -0.03 -1.24 -15.82
C VAL A 235 1.48 -1.26 -16.09
N LYS A 236 1.91 -0.86 -17.29
CA LYS A 236 3.32 -0.79 -17.66
C LYS A 236 4.11 0.11 -16.70
N SER A 237 3.63 1.33 -16.45
CA SER A 237 4.32 2.30 -15.59
C SER A 237 4.49 1.81 -14.15
N GLU A 238 3.48 1.12 -13.58
CA GLU A 238 3.58 0.57 -12.23
C GLU A 238 4.53 -0.63 -12.17
N VAL A 239 4.55 -1.49 -13.20
CA VAL A 239 5.51 -2.60 -13.29
C VAL A 239 6.94 -2.08 -13.40
N GLU A 240 7.19 -1.14 -14.30
CA GLU A 240 8.52 -0.51 -14.49
C GLU A 240 8.99 0.17 -13.21
N LYS A 241 8.10 0.87 -12.50
CA LYS A 241 8.39 1.51 -11.22
C LYS A 241 8.75 0.50 -10.13
N ILE A 242 8.07 -0.66 -10.06
CA ILE A 242 8.40 -1.71 -9.08
C ILE A 242 9.79 -2.30 -9.41
N ILE A 243 10.03 -2.66 -10.67
CA ILE A 243 11.30 -3.26 -11.10
C ILE A 243 12.47 -2.29 -10.91
N ALA A 244 12.32 -1.04 -11.33
CA ALA A 244 13.38 -0.04 -11.28
C ALA A 244 13.67 0.49 -9.87
N LYS A 245 12.67 0.62 -9.00
CA LYS A 245 12.85 1.24 -7.68
C LYS A 245 12.91 0.26 -6.52
N GLN A 246 12.14 -0.83 -6.59
CA GLN A 246 11.95 -1.73 -5.44
C GLN A 246 12.74 -3.03 -5.59
N LEU A 247 13.13 -3.39 -6.83
CA LEU A 247 13.94 -4.56 -7.15
C LEU A 247 15.33 -4.18 -7.69
N ALA A 248 15.77 -2.93 -7.46
CA ALA A 248 17.07 -2.41 -7.92
C ALA A 248 18.28 -3.16 -7.31
N ASP A 249 18.17 -3.57 -6.05
CA ASP A 249 19.26 -4.17 -5.28
C ASP A 249 18.80 -5.54 -4.72
N PRO A 250 18.93 -6.62 -5.49
CA PRO A 250 18.54 -7.95 -5.05
C PRO A 250 19.55 -8.51 -4.05
N PRO A 251 19.10 -9.24 -3.02
CA PRO A 251 19.98 -10.16 -2.30
C PRO A 251 20.64 -11.15 -3.27
N ASP A 252 21.90 -11.51 -3.03
CA ASP A 252 22.71 -12.33 -3.95
C ASP A 252 22.00 -13.60 -4.43
N LYS A 253 21.29 -14.28 -3.52
CA LYS A 253 20.52 -15.50 -3.80
C LYS A 253 19.36 -15.33 -4.78
N PHE A 254 18.96 -14.09 -5.09
CA PHE A 254 17.87 -13.75 -6.00
C PHE A 254 18.34 -13.03 -7.27
N ALA A 255 19.64 -12.89 -7.48
CA ALA A 255 20.19 -12.21 -8.65
C ALA A 255 19.72 -12.85 -9.97
N ALA A 256 19.81 -14.19 -10.07
CA ALA A 256 19.36 -14.93 -11.25
C ALA A 256 17.85 -14.77 -11.51
N SER A 257 17.02 -14.84 -10.46
CA SER A 257 15.57 -14.64 -10.59
C SER A 257 15.23 -13.21 -11.02
N ARG A 258 15.97 -12.21 -10.54
CA ARG A 258 15.81 -10.82 -10.98
C ARG A 258 16.09 -10.70 -12.48
N GLU A 259 17.20 -11.27 -12.95
CA GLU A 259 17.57 -11.23 -14.37
C GLU A 259 16.48 -11.87 -15.24
N GLY A 260 15.97 -13.02 -14.82
CA GLY A 260 14.84 -13.68 -15.48
C GLY A 260 13.57 -12.82 -15.49
N LEU A 261 13.27 -12.12 -14.38
CA LEU A 261 12.13 -11.20 -14.30
C LEU A 261 12.29 -9.99 -15.22
N VAL A 262 13.50 -9.43 -15.32
CA VAL A 262 13.82 -8.32 -16.23
C VAL A 262 13.67 -8.78 -17.69
N LYS A 263 14.16 -9.97 -18.02
CA LYS A 263 13.98 -10.56 -19.36
C LYS A 263 12.50 -10.76 -19.70
N LEU A 264 11.72 -11.29 -18.75
CA LEU A 264 10.27 -11.46 -18.91
C LEU A 264 9.57 -10.11 -19.10
N ASN A 265 9.95 -9.08 -18.33
CA ASN A 265 9.43 -7.73 -18.48
C ASN A 265 9.77 -7.13 -19.85
N GLY A 266 10.96 -7.42 -20.39
CA GLY A 266 11.33 -7.04 -21.75
C GLY A 266 10.41 -7.66 -22.80
N GLN A 267 10.05 -8.95 -22.66
CA GLN A 267 9.10 -9.59 -23.57
C GLN A 267 7.69 -9.02 -23.43
N TYR A 268 7.24 -8.74 -22.20
CA TYR A 268 5.99 -8.02 -21.97
C TYR A 268 6.00 -6.64 -22.64
N GLY A 269 7.11 -5.89 -22.56
CA GLY A 269 7.26 -4.60 -23.21
C GLY A 269 7.05 -4.66 -24.73
N ARG A 270 7.46 -5.76 -25.38
CA ARG A 270 7.22 -6.00 -26.82
C ARG A 270 5.74 -6.23 -27.12
N LEU A 271 5.05 -7.05 -26.33
CA LEU A 271 3.60 -7.25 -26.47
C LEU A 271 2.81 -5.97 -26.21
N HIS A 272 3.21 -5.18 -25.21
CA HIS A 272 2.62 -3.86 -24.96
C HIS A 272 2.82 -2.92 -26.15
N ALA A 273 4.03 -2.87 -26.72
CA ALA A 273 4.30 -2.04 -27.89
C ALA A 273 3.41 -2.45 -29.08
N LEU A 274 3.26 -3.75 -29.32
CA LEU A 274 2.40 -4.29 -30.37
C LEU A 274 0.92 -3.95 -30.15
N ALA A 275 0.44 -4.00 -28.90
CA ALA A 275 -0.94 -3.64 -28.55
C ALA A 275 -1.20 -2.13 -28.68
N SER A 276 -0.19 -1.29 -28.41
CA SER A 276 -0.32 0.18 -28.43
C SER A 276 -0.13 0.75 -29.83
N THR A 277 0.73 0.12 -30.63
CA THR A 277 1.11 0.55 -31.98
C THR A 277 1.12 -0.70 -32.87
N PRO A 278 -0.05 -1.18 -33.31
CA PRO A 278 -0.11 -2.32 -34.21
C PRO A 278 0.59 -2.00 -35.54
N PRO A 279 1.17 -3.00 -36.23
CA PRO A 279 1.76 -2.82 -37.55
C PRO A 279 0.67 -2.50 -38.58
N ASN A 280 1.07 -2.14 -39.80
CA ASN A 280 0.15 -1.69 -40.85
C ASN A 280 -0.54 -2.83 -41.62
N SER A 281 -0.26 -4.08 -41.31
CA SER A 281 -0.91 -5.24 -41.94
C SER A 281 -1.30 -6.32 -40.92
N LEU A 282 -2.44 -6.98 -41.17
CA LEU A 282 -2.94 -8.07 -40.34
C LEU A 282 -1.98 -9.30 -40.31
N PRO A 283 -1.35 -9.72 -41.43
CA PRO A 283 -0.36 -10.79 -41.40
C PRO A 283 0.85 -10.45 -40.50
N GLU A 284 1.37 -9.22 -40.59
CA GLU A 284 2.47 -8.78 -39.72
C GLU A 284 2.05 -8.74 -38.25
N LEU A 285 0.83 -8.30 -37.94
CA LEU A 285 0.31 -8.30 -36.56
C LEU A 285 0.28 -9.72 -35.99
N ASN A 286 -0.23 -10.68 -36.75
CA ASN A 286 -0.34 -12.07 -36.32
C ASN A 286 1.03 -12.74 -36.14
N ASP A 287 1.96 -12.51 -37.07
CA ASP A 287 3.33 -13.03 -36.97
C ASP A 287 4.09 -12.41 -35.78
N ALA A 288 4.04 -11.09 -35.64
CA ALA A 288 4.66 -10.38 -34.52
C ALA A 288 4.07 -10.81 -33.17
N PHE A 289 2.75 -10.98 -33.09
CA PHE A 289 2.07 -11.47 -31.90
C PHE A 289 2.47 -12.91 -31.56
N GLY A 290 2.48 -13.81 -32.55
CA GLY A 290 2.91 -15.20 -32.38
C GLY A 290 4.34 -15.29 -31.85
N LYS A 291 5.28 -14.54 -32.45
CA LYS A 291 6.69 -14.48 -32.01
C LYS A 291 6.84 -13.91 -30.60
N ALA A 292 6.15 -12.81 -30.30
CA ALA A 292 6.24 -12.15 -29.00
C ALA A 292 5.62 -13.01 -27.88
N SER A 293 4.48 -13.67 -28.16
CA SER A 293 3.81 -14.58 -27.23
C SER A 293 4.66 -15.83 -26.95
N ALA A 294 5.26 -16.44 -27.99
CA ALA A 294 6.18 -17.56 -27.82
C ALA A 294 7.41 -17.17 -26.99
N SER A 295 8.02 -16.00 -27.27
CA SER A 295 9.17 -15.49 -26.51
C SER A 295 8.82 -15.23 -25.04
N PHE A 296 7.61 -14.73 -24.77
CA PHE A 296 7.11 -14.53 -23.41
C PHE A 296 6.92 -15.87 -22.69
N ALA A 297 6.29 -16.86 -23.34
CA ALA A 297 6.08 -18.19 -22.76
C ALA A 297 7.40 -18.92 -22.46
N GLU A 298 8.38 -18.82 -23.36
CA GLU A 298 9.72 -19.37 -23.15
C GLU A 298 10.43 -18.69 -21.97
N SER A 299 10.39 -17.36 -21.91
CA SER A 299 10.97 -16.59 -20.80
C SER A 299 10.27 -16.91 -19.47
N ALA A 300 8.96 -17.12 -19.48
CA ALA A 300 8.21 -17.53 -18.30
C ALA A 300 8.60 -18.94 -17.84
N LYS A 301 8.78 -19.88 -18.77
CA LYS A 301 9.24 -21.25 -18.46
C LYS A 301 10.65 -21.24 -17.87
N SER A 302 11.57 -20.48 -18.46
CA SER A 302 12.94 -20.29 -17.96
C SER A 302 12.96 -19.62 -16.58
N LEU A 303 12.06 -18.67 -16.33
CA LEU A 303 11.92 -18.04 -15.02
C LEU A 303 11.52 -19.07 -13.95
N LYS A 304 10.52 -19.91 -14.23
CA LYS A 304 10.07 -20.95 -13.29
C LYS A 304 11.18 -21.91 -12.91
N SER A 305 12.02 -22.32 -13.86
CA SER A 305 13.14 -23.23 -13.60
C SER A 305 14.30 -22.60 -12.82
N THR A 306 14.38 -21.28 -12.77
CA THR A 306 15.47 -20.53 -12.10
C THR A 306 15.05 -19.95 -10.74
N LEU A 307 13.82 -20.25 -10.28
CA LEU A 307 13.35 -19.82 -8.97
C LEU A 307 13.98 -20.64 -7.84
N PRO A 308 14.57 -19.99 -6.82
CA PRO A 308 14.97 -20.66 -5.60
C PRO A 308 13.77 -21.29 -4.90
N GLU A 309 13.99 -22.39 -4.19
CA GLU A 309 12.95 -23.16 -3.48
C GLU A 309 12.04 -22.29 -2.58
N VAL A 310 12.63 -21.31 -1.89
CA VAL A 310 11.91 -20.35 -1.04
C VAL A 310 10.87 -19.54 -1.84
N MET A 311 11.19 -19.15 -3.07
CA MET A 311 10.26 -18.45 -3.95
C MET A 311 9.23 -19.40 -4.55
N THR A 312 9.57 -20.66 -4.81
CA THR A 312 8.64 -21.64 -5.35
C THR A 312 7.46 -21.88 -4.41
N ALA A 313 7.71 -21.97 -3.10
CA ALA A 313 6.66 -22.07 -2.09
C ALA A 313 5.76 -20.81 -2.05
N GLU A 314 6.36 -19.63 -2.15
CA GLU A 314 5.60 -18.36 -2.20
C GLU A 314 4.85 -18.17 -3.52
N LEU A 315 5.34 -18.72 -4.63
CA LEU A 315 4.62 -18.74 -5.91
C LEU A 315 3.33 -19.55 -5.77
N GLU A 316 3.37 -20.72 -5.14
CA GLU A 316 2.16 -21.54 -4.91
C GLU A 316 1.14 -20.83 -4.00
N ASN A 317 1.61 -20.06 -3.01
CA ASN A 317 0.74 -19.18 -2.22
C ASN A 317 0.18 -18.03 -3.07
N ALA A 318 0.99 -17.44 -3.94
CA ALA A 318 0.58 -16.38 -4.85
C ALA A 318 -0.46 -16.87 -5.87
N LYS A 319 -0.35 -18.10 -6.40
CA LYS A 319 -1.34 -18.72 -7.29
C LYS A 319 -2.72 -18.87 -6.64
N LYS A 320 -2.76 -19.17 -5.34
CA LYS A 320 -4.01 -19.20 -4.57
C LYS A 320 -4.64 -17.81 -4.45
N LYS A 321 -3.79 -16.79 -4.27
CA LYS A 321 -4.20 -15.40 -4.06
C LYS A 321 -4.58 -14.65 -5.33
N TYR A 322 -3.89 -14.90 -6.43
CA TYR A 322 -4.02 -14.18 -7.69
C TYR A 322 -4.47 -15.13 -8.81
N LYS A 323 -5.71 -14.95 -9.28
CA LYS A 323 -6.32 -15.81 -10.31
C LYS A 323 -5.46 -15.92 -11.57
N ASN A 324 -4.88 -14.81 -12.04
CA ASN A 324 -4.09 -14.77 -13.28
C ASN A 324 -2.72 -15.45 -13.18
N LEU A 325 -2.24 -15.75 -11.97
CA LEU A 325 -1.00 -16.52 -11.80
C LEU A 325 -1.23 -18.04 -11.85
N ARG A 326 -2.49 -18.52 -11.87
CA ARG A 326 -2.77 -19.98 -11.88
C ARG A 326 -2.27 -20.69 -13.12
N GLU A 327 -2.20 -19.97 -14.24
CA GLU A 327 -1.67 -20.47 -15.52
C GLU A 327 -0.17 -20.17 -15.69
N PHE A 328 0.42 -19.44 -14.73
CA PHE A 328 1.85 -19.31 -14.55
C PHE A 328 2.39 -20.49 -13.74
#